data_AF-Q5I288-F1
#
_entry.id   AF-Q5I288-F1
#
_cell.length_a   1.000
_cell.length_b   1.000
_cell.length_c   1.000
_cell.angle_alpha   90.00
_cell.angle_beta   90.00
_cell.angle_gamma   90.00
#
_symmetry.space_group_name_H-M   'P 1'
#
loop_
_entity.id
_entity.type
_entity.pdbx_description
1 polymer ?
#
loop_
_entity_poly.entity_id
_entity_poly.type
_entity_poly.pdbx_seq_one_letter_code
_entity_poly.pdbx_strand_id
1 'polypeptide(L)' 'WLEAEYDFNALFVGPQKLKAAPFASVYLEEDALVMGKSTLSIREFMANIGLSISVVNNIPDDHISCVLEL' A
#
# COMPACT_ATOMS: atom_id res chain seq x y z
N TRP A 1 18.88 -4.24 -15.73
CA TRP A 1 18.80 -4.10 -14.27
C TRP A 1 18.60 -2.66 -13.85
N LEU A 2 19.48 -1.71 -14.24
CA LEU A 2 19.37 -0.31 -13.84
C LEU A 2 18.07 0.40 -14.28
N GLU A 3 17.59 0.14 -15.50
CA GLU A 3 16.35 0.74 -16.01
C GLU A 3 15.11 0.32 -15.20
N ALA A 4 14.98 -0.99 -14.92
CA ALA A 4 13.89 -1.52 -14.11
C ALA A 4 13.89 -0.95 -12.68
N GLU A 5 15.06 -0.70 -12.10
CA GLU A 5 15.17 -0.07 -10.78
C GLU A 5 14.76 1.40 -10.80
N TYR A 6 15.12 2.15 -11.85
CA TYR A 6 14.66 3.53 -12.02
C TYR A 6 13.14 3.62 -12.20
N ASP A 7 12.58 2.75 -13.02
CA ASP A 7 11.13 2.68 -13.22
C ASP A 7 10.40 2.31 -11.93
N PHE A 8 10.92 1.31 -11.20
CA PHE A 8 10.39 0.89 -9.91
C PHE A 8 10.36 2.06 -8.92
N ASN A 9 11.45 2.82 -8.81
CA ASN A 9 11.54 3.94 -7.89
C ASN A 9 10.58 5.08 -8.28
N ALA A 10 10.46 5.40 -9.57
CA ALA A 10 9.53 6.41 -10.08
C ALA A 10 8.06 6.01 -9.90
N LEU A 11 7.76 4.71 -9.96
CA LEU A 11 6.40 4.18 -9.77
C LEU A 11 6.02 4.13 -8.29
N PHE A 12 6.89 3.59 -7.42
CA PHE A 12 6.48 3.11 -6.10
C PHE A 12 7.25 3.67 -4.90
N VAL A 13 8.43 4.30 -5.09
CA VAL A 13 9.33 4.66 -3.96
C VAL A 13 9.49 6.16 -3.77
N GLY A 14 9.65 6.94 -4.85
CA GLY A 14 9.84 8.38 -4.80
C GLY A 14 11.32 8.79 -4.94
N PRO A 15 11.72 10.01 -4.48
CA PRO A 15 11.01 10.92 -3.57
C PRO A 15 10.02 11.88 -4.24
N GLN A 16 9.96 11.90 -5.58
CA GLN A 16 8.96 12.68 -6.30
C GLN A 16 7.56 12.06 -6.15
N LYS A 17 6.53 12.78 -6.63
CA LYS A 17 5.17 12.24 -6.70
C LYS A 17 5.20 10.89 -7.43
N LEU A 18 4.73 9.85 -6.75
CA LEU A 18 4.65 8.51 -7.29
C LEU A 18 3.74 8.47 -8.50
N LYS A 19 4.18 7.79 -9.57
CA LYS A 19 3.34 7.56 -10.74
C LYS A 19 2.25 6.51 -10.49
N ALA A 20 2.50 5.58 -9.57
CA ALA A 20 1.58 4.51 -9.21
C ALA A 20 1.74 4.17 -7.72
N ALA A 21 1.23 5.05 -6.84
CA ALA A 21 1.32 4.82 -5.40
C ALA A 21 0.80 3.42 -5.03
N PRO A 22 1.51 2.62 -4.22
CA PRO A 22 1.16 1.22 -4.02
C PRO A 22 0.08 1.01 -2.93
N PHE A 23 -0.78 1.99 -2.66
CA PHE A 23 -1.77 1.98 -1.58
C PHE A 23 -3.18 2.12 -2.13
N ALA A 24 -4.10 1.24 -1.72
CA ALA A 24 -5.48 1.28 -2.22
C ALA A 24 -6.21 2.60 -1.87
N SER A 25 -5.96 3.16 -0.69
CA SER A 25 -6.52 4.43 -0.21
C SER A 25 -6.30 5.60 -1.18
N VAL A 26 -5.15 5.65 -1.85
CA VAL A 26 -4.84 6.66 -2.86
C VAL A 26 -5.78 6.60 -4.07
N TYR A 27 -6.38 5.43 -4.35
CA TYR A 27 -7.29 5.24 -5.49
C TYR A 27 -8.77 5.15 -5.10
N LEU A 28 -9.07 4.73 -3.86
CA LEU A 28 -10.43 4.50 -3.39
C LEU A 28 -11.04 5.72 -2.70
N GLU A 29 -10.23 6.70 -2.29
CA GLU A 29 -10.65 7.84 -1.50
C GLU A 29 -10.43 9.16 -2.25
N GLU A 30 -11.32 10.14 -2.03
CA GLU A 30 -11.33 11.41 -2.80
C GLU A 30 -10.10 12.30 -2.54
N ASP A 31 -9.53 12.23 -1.33
CA ASP A 31 -8.35 13.03 -0.95
C ASP A 31 -7.02 12.42 -1.44
N ALA A 32 -7.07 11.18 -1.95
CA ALA A 32 -5.93 10.42 -2.44
C ALA A 32 -4.77 10.34 -1.42
N LEU A 33 -5.10 10.24 -0.13
CA LEU A 33 -4.14 10.12 0.97
C LEU A 33 -3.94 8.66 1.38
N VAL A 34 -2.75 8.37 1.92
CA VAL A 34 -2.46 7.06 2.55
C VAL A 34 -3.08 6.99 3.95
N MET A 35 -3.23 5.77 4.49
CA MET A 35 -3.81 5.55 5.82
C MET A 35 -5.27 6.01 5.95
N GLY A 36 -6.03 5.90 4.88
CA GLY A 36 -7.45 6.25 4.83
C GLY A 36 -8.38 5.17 5.38
N LYS A 37 -9.69 5.32 5.11
CA LYS A 37 -10.74 4.36 5.49
C LYS A 37 -10.52 2.97 4.92
N SER A 38 -9.96 2.84 3.71
CA SER A 38 -9.69 1.52 3.11
C SER A 38 -8.59 0.78 3.86
N THR A 39 -7.59 1.49 4.40
CA THR A 39 -6.54 0.89 5.24
C THR A 39 -7.12 0.29 6.51
N LEU A 40 -8.05 0.99 7.17
CA LEU A 40 -8.75 0.43 8.34
C LEU A 40 -9.63 -0.77 7.96
N SER A 41 -10.37 -0.67 6.85
CA SER A 41 -11.29 -1.73 6.42
C SER A 41 -10.56 -3.05 6.13
N ILE A 42 -9.41 -3.02 5.45
CA ILE A 42 -8.64 -4.23 5.17
C ILE A 42 -8.02 -4.80 6.46
N ARG A 43 -7.55 -3.96 7.38
CA ARG A 43 -7.08 -4.37 8.71
C ARG A 43 -8.15 -5.14 9.47
N GLU A 44 -9.36 -4.60 9.53
CA GLU A 44 -10.50 -5.26 10.19
C GLU A 44 -10.87 -6.57 9.50
N PHE A 45 -10.89 -6.60 8.17
CA PHE A 45 -11.12 -7.82 7.40
C PHE A 45 -10.11 -8.92 7.73
N MET A 46 -8.81 -8.60 7.70
CA MET A 46 -7.74 -9.54 8.05
C MET A 46 -7.89 -10.06 9.47
N ALA A 47 -8.14 -9.16 10.44
CA ALA A 47 -8.33 -9.54 11.83
C ALA A 47 -9.52 -10.50 12.00
N ASN A 48 -10.63 -10.29 11.27
CA ASN A 48 -11.82 -11.14 11.33
C ASN A 48 -11.57 -12.57 10.80
N ILE A 49 -10.61 -12.76 9.89
CA ILE A 49 -10.21 -14.09 9.39
C ILE A 49 -8.99 -14.66 10.15
N GLY A 50 -8.57 -14.02 11.24
CA GLY A 50 -7.45 -14.47 12.06
C GLY A 50 -6.08 -14.18 11.47
N LEU A 51 -5.99 -13.29 10.47
CA LEU A 51 -4.74 -12.83 9.86
C LEU A 51 -4.30 -11.48 10.44
N SER A 52 -3.00 -11.25 10.44
CA SER A 52 -2.39 -9.96 10.71
C SER A 52 -1.11 -9.78 9.89
N ILE A 53 -0.81 -8.55 9.51
CA ILE A 53 0.43 -8.24 8.79
C ILE A 53 1.58 -8.20 9.81
N SER A 54 2.57 -9.07 9.62
CA SER A 54 3.73 -9.22 10.50
C SER A 54 4.79 -8.14 10.30
N VAL A 55 4.72 -7.36 9.21
CA VAL A 55 5.54 -6.16 8.99
C VAL A 55 4.95 -5.01 9.81
N VAL A 56 5.00 -5.19 11.12
CA VAL A 56 4.47 -4.28 12.13
C VAL A 56 5.29 -2.99 12.07
N ASN A 57 4.72 -1.94 11.45
CA ASN A 57 4.98 -0.50 11.65
C ASN A 57 5.55 0.34 10.50
N ASN A 58 5.88 -0.22 9.33
CA ASN A 58 6.49 0.61 8.27
C ASN A 58 5.67 0.80 7.00
N ILE A 59 4.60 0.03 6.77
CA ILE A 59 3.80 0.11 5.54
C ILE A 59 2.31 0.00 5.90
N PRO A 60 1.45 0.91 5.42
CA PRO A 60 -0.01 0.79 5.51
C PRO A 60 -0.54 -0.58 5.03
N ASP A 61 -1.57 -1.10 5.71
CA ASP A 61 -2.11 -2.45 5.46
C ASP A 61 -2.77 -2.61 4.08
N ASP A 62 -3.15 -1.51 3.44
CA ASP A 62 -3.69 -1.46 2.10
C ASP A 62 -2.62 -1.38 1.00
N HIS A 63 -1.36 -1.64 1.35
CA HIS A 63 -0.30 -1.80 0.37
C HIS A 63 -0.54 -3.03 -0.49
N ILE A 64 -0.36 -2.91 -1.81
CA ILE A 64 -0.68 -3.98 -2.77
C ILE A 64 0.07 -5.29 -2.48
N SER A 65 1.34 -5.22 -2.05
CA SER A 65 2.10 -6.42 -1.66
C SER A 65 1.48 -7.15 -0.48
N CYS A 66 0.95 -6.43 0.52
CA CYS A 66 0.31 -7.04 1.68
C CYS A 66 -0.98 -7.76 1.27
N VAL A 67 -1.77 -7.16 0.38
CA VAL A 67 -3.03 -7.74 -0.11
C VAL A 67 -2.78 -8.97 -0.99
N LEU A 68 -1.70 -9.00 -1.78
CA LEU A 68 -1.34 -10.16 -2.60
C LEU A 68 -0.78 -11.35 -1.81
N GLU A 69 -0.35 -11.13 -0.57
CA GLU A 69 0.13 -12.17 0.34
C GLU A 69 -0.98 -12.85 1.16
N LEU A 70 -2.21 -12.30 1.14
CA LEU A 70 -3.41 -12.88 1.77
C LEU A 70 -3.82 -14.21 1.13
#